data_AF-A0A959IF86-F1
#
_entry.id   AF-A0A959IF86-F1
#
_cell.length_a   1.000
_cell.length_b   1.000
_cell.length_c   1.000
_cell.angle_alpha   90.00
_cell.angle_beta   90.00
_cell.angle_gamma   90.00
#
_symmetry.space_group_name_H-M   'P 1'
#
loop_
_entity.id
_entity.type
_entity.pdbx_description
1 polymer ?
#
loop_
_entity_poly.entity_id
_entity_poly.type
_entity_poly.pdbx_seq_one_letter_code
_entity_poly.pdbx_strand_id
1 'polypeptide(L)' 'MSNNDTQEKTKPTHYAKVRHGQGQQASYEQIGAAWDNGDGSLYVRLHGTQIVQGGFSLYPAKSAEEA' A
#
# COMPACT_ATOMS: atom_id res chain seq x y z
N MET A 1 -17.17 4.48 -26.33
CA MET A 1 -16.67 5.18 -25.14
C MET A 1 -15.93 4.16 -24.31
N SER A 2 -14.61 4.33 -24.19
CA SER A 2 -13.68 3.32 -23.67
C SER A 2 -13.74 3.25 -22.13
N ASN A 3 -13.96 2.05 -21.58
CA ASN A 3 -14.11 1.77 -20.14
C ASN A 3 -12.79 1.82 -19.34
N ASN A 4 -11.74 2.49 -19.84
CA ASN A 4 -10.38 2.39 -19.25
C ASN A 4 -10.10 3.39 -18.12
N ASP A 5 -10.74 4.57 -18.09
CA ASP A 5 -10.42 5.62 -17.09
C ASP A 5 -10.87 5.28 -15.66
N THR A 6 -11.87 4.39 -15.51
CA THR A 6 -12.32 3.95 -14.19
C THR A 6 -11.42 2.92 -13.53
N GLN A 7 -10.62 2.15 -14.29
CA GLN A 7 -9.76 1.12 -13.70
C GLN A 7 -8.55 1.72 -13.00
N GLU A 8 -7.97 2.79 -13.53
CA GLU A 8 -6.76 3.39 -12.95
C GLU A 8 -7.02 3.99 -11.57
N LYS A 9 -8.19 4.61 -11.35
CA LYS A 9 -8.58 5.15 -10.04
C LYS A 9 -8.86 4.09 -8.97
N THR A 10 -9.10 2.83 -9.37
CA THR A 10 -9.37 1.75 -8.40
C THR A 10 -8.10 1.09 -7.88
N LYS A 11 -6.96 1.23 -8.59
CA LYS A 11 -5.70 0.64 -8.18
C LYS A 11 -5.12 1.41 -6.98
N PRO A 12 -4.55 0.72 -5.98
CA PRO A 12 -3.90 1.38 -4.87
C PRO A 12 -2.66 2.14 -5.35
N THR A 13 -2.43 3.32 -4.77
CA THR A 13 -1.21 4.11 -5.01
C THR A 13 -0.07 3.62 -4.14
N HIS A 14 -0.37 2.98 -3.00
CA HIS A 14 0.61 2.44 -2.06
C HIS A 14 0.18 1.10 -1.47
N TYR A 15 1.16 0.34 -0.96
CA TYR A 15 0.97 -0.87 -0.16
C TYR A 15 1.44 -0.63 1.27
N ALA A 16 0.61 -1.01 2.24
CA ALA A 16 0.95 -0.93 3.66
C ALA A 16 1.72 -2.18 4.08
N LYS A 17 2.92 -2.01 4.64
CA LYS A 17 3.78 -3.12 5.06
C LYS A 17 4.31 -2.94 6.48
N VAL A 18 4.29 -4.02 7.26
CA VAL A 18 4.93 -4.10 8.58
C VAL A 18 6.29 -4.74 8.42
N ARG A 19 7.28 -4.18 9.11
CA ARG A 19 8.62 -4.76 9.21
C ARG A 19 8.68 -5.70 10.40
N HIS A 20 9.02 -6.95 10.17
CA HIS A 20 9.26 -7.94 11.23
C HIS A 20 10.75 -8.19 11.40
N GLY A 21 11.20 -8.32 12.65
CA GLY A 21 12.59 -8.59 13.00
C GLY A 21 13.51 -7.37 12.96
N GLN A 22 14.80 -7.60 13.22
CA GLN A 22 15.85 -6.58 13.26
C GLN A 22 17.05 -6.99 12.39
N GLY A 23 17.86 -6.01 11.99
CA GLY A 23 19.06 -6.25 11.16
C GLY A 23 18.78 -6.64 9.71
N GLN A 24 19.73 -7.36 9.10
CA GLN A 24 19.75 -7.74 7.68
C GLN A 24 18.70 -8.81 7.29
N GLN A 25 18.09 -9.47 8.27
CA GLN A 25 17.10 -10.54 8.07
C GLN A 25 15.65 -10.06 8.27
N ALA A 26 15.43 -8.74 8.25
CA ALA A 26 14.09 -8.21 8.42
C ALA A 26 13.20 -8.55 7.22
N SER A 27 12.00 -9.04 7.50
CA SER A 27 10.97 -9.29 6.48
C SER A 27 9.94 -8.17 6.47
N TYR A 28 9.29 -7.98 5.33
CA TYR A 28 8.24 -6.98 5.15
C TYR A 28 6.95 -7.68 4.73
N GLU A 29 5.98 -7.73 5.62
CA GLU A 29 4.67 -8.31 5.38
C GLU A 29 3.72 -7.21 4.88
N GLN A 30 3.02 -7.46 3.76
CA GLN A 30 1.97 -6.56 3.30
C GLN A 30 0.67 -6.80 4.06
N ILE A 31 0.22 -5.79 4.79
CA ILE A 31 -0.98 -5.85 5.64
C ILE A 31 -2.16 -5.04 5.09
N GLY A 32 -1.98 -4.35 3.96
CA GLY A 32 -3.01 -3.49 3.39
C GLY A 32 -2.58 -2.74 2.15
N ALA A 33 -3.43 -1.83 1.72
CA ALA A 33 -3.20 -0.93 0.60
C ALA A 33 -3.69 0.48 0.95
N ALA A 34 -3.20 1.48 0.22
CA ALA A 34 -3.63 2.86 0.38
C ALA A 34 -3.81 3.56 -0.97
N TRP A 35 -4.65 4.59 -0.96
CA TRP A 35 -4.98 5.44 -2.09
C TRP A 35 -4.73 6.89 -1.71
N ASP A 36 -4.22 7.66 -2.67
CA ASP A 36 -4.02 9.10 -2.54
C ASP A 36 -5.30 9.81 -2.97
N ASN A 37 -5.80 10.71 -2.11
CA ASN A 37 -7.02 11.46 -2.36
C ASN A 37 -6.76 12.78 -3.12
N GLY A 38 -5.50 13.16 -3.33
CA GLY A 38 -5.08 14.38 -4.02
C GLY A 38 -5.09 15.65 -3.17
N ASP A 39 -5.59 15.60 -1.94
CA ASP A 39 -5.57 16.68 -0.95
C ASP A 39 -4.42 16.55 0.07
N GLY A 40 -3.48 15.64 -0.20
CA GLY A 40 -2.38 15.28 0.69
C GLY A 40 -2.75 14.24 1.74
N SER A 41 -4.00 13.77 1.79
CA SER A 41 -4.41 12.64 2.63
C SER A 41 -4.27 11.31 1.91
N LEU A 42 -3.98 10.26 2.69
CA LEU A 42 -3.96 8.88 2.23
C LEU A 42 -5.09 8.11 2.94
N TYR A 43 -5.96 7.48 2.15
CA TYR A 43 -6.89 6.50 2.68
C TYR A 43 -6.21 5.14 2.75
N VAL A 44 -6.11 4.54 3.93
CA VAL A 44 -5.48 3.23 4.14
C VAL A 44 -6.54 2.18 4.49
N ARG A 45 -6.52 1.06 3.77
CA ARG A 45 -7.34 -0.12 4.06
C ARG A 45 -6.45 -1.31 4.42
N LEU A 46 -6.55 -1.75 5.68
CA LEU A 46 -5.88 -2.95 6.15
C LEU A 46 -6.68 -4.21 5.82
N HIS A 47 -5.99 -5.32 5.60
CA HIS A 47 -6.59 -6.65 5.41
C HIS A 47 -6.78 -7.32 6.78
N GLY A 48 -8.01 -7.74 7.05
CA GLY A 48 -8.36 -8.38 8.32
C GLY A 48 -8.28 -7.44 9.53
N THR A 49 -8.26 -8.04 10.73
CA THR A 49 -8.07 -7.32 11.99
C THR A 49 -6.57 -7.27 12.30
N GLN A 50 -6.00 -6.08 12.34
CA GLN A 50 -4.58 -5.86 12.61
C GLN A 50 -4.41 -5.19 13.97
N ILE A 51 -3.59 -5.77 14.85
CA ILE A 51 -3.12 -5.09 16.07
C ILE A 51 -1.79 -4.43 15.71
N VAL A 52 -1.81 -3.11 15.49
CA VAL A 52 -0.63 -2.37 15.05
C VAL A 52 0.21 -1.99 16.26
N GLN A 53 1.35 -2.65 16.44
CA GLN A 53 2.35 -2.31 17.44
C GLN A 53 3.63 -1.85 16.73
N GLY A 54 4.05 -0.59 16.96
CA GLY A 54 5.26 -0.03 16.31
C GLY A 54 5.05 0.57 14.91
N GLY A 55 3.82 0.53 14.39
CA GLY A 55 3.46 1.17 13.12
C GLY A 55 3.69 0.30 11.87
N PHE A 56 3.41 0.87 10.71
CA PHE A 56 3.66 0.28 9.39
C PHE A 56 4.05 1.37 8.39
N SER A 57 4.67 0.99 7.29
CA SER A 57 5.12 1.90 6.24
C SER A 57 4.26 1.77 4.98
N LEU A 58 4.09 2.86 4.25
CA LEU A 58 3.43 2.88 2.95
C LEU A 58 4.48 2.90 1.84
N TYR A 59 4.43 1.91 0.95
CA TYR A 59 5.34 1.78 -0.19
C TYR A 59 4.59 2.10 -1.48
N PRO A 60 5.10 2.97 -2.36
CA PRO A 60 4.46 3.22 -3.65
C PRO A 60 4.23 1.91 -4.42
N ALA A 61 3.04 1.77 -5.00
CA ALA A 61 2.78 0.67 -5.92
C ALA A 61 3.64 0.90 -7.17
N LYS A 62 4.55 -0.04 -7.47
CA LYS A 62 5.33 0.02 -8.72
C LYS A 62 4.36 0.01 -9.90
N SER A 63 4.42 1.02 -10.75
CA SER A 63 3.78 0.99 -12.06
C SER A 63 4.36 -0.18 -12.86
N ALA A 64 3.53 -0.85 -13.66
CA ALA A 64 3.88 -2.06 -14.42
C ALA A 64 4.92 -1.85 -15.54
N GLU A 65 5.72 -0.79 -15.48
CA GLU A 65 6.70 -0.39 -16.50
C GLU A 65 8.15 -0.65 -16.07
N GLU A 66 8.36 -1.19 -14.85
CA GLU A 66 9.69 -1.57 -14.33
C GLU A 66 9.74 -3.04 -13.88
N ALA A 67 9.27 -3.97 -14.72
CA ALA A 67 9.40 -5.42 -14.53
C ALA A 67 9.94 -6.10 -15.78
#